data_AF-A0A0F9HBB3-F1
#
_entry.id   AF-A0A0F9HBB3-F1
#
_cell.length_a   1.000
_cell.length_b   1.000
_cell.length_c   1.000
_cell.angle_alpha   90.00
_cell.angle_beta   90.00
_cell.angle_gamma   90.00
#
_symmetry.space_group_name_H-M   'P 1'
#
loop_
_entity.id
_entity.type
_entity.pdbx_description
1 polymer ?
#
loop_
_entity_poly.entity_id
_entity_poly.type
_entity_poly.pdbx_seq_one_letter_code
_entity_poly.pdbx_strand_id
1 'polypeptide(L)'
;MDFDGTVVENNNYPRLGKELPGAIDTLLRVQELGGRFYLWTCRGGQELEDAQKFLLSRGIALHAPYYLEGGAKPLADLYIDDRGLGAPLTPRGLDWAAIAPRLIEAMESTSRAETGCASSQEIDSPRSRQGDGEQ
;
A
#
# COMPACT_ATOMS: atom_id res chain seq x y z
N MET A 1 0.76 6.39 1.34
CA MET A 1 1.70 6.80 0.27
C MET A 1 1.51 8.29 0.04
N ASP A 2 2.59 9.06 0.04
CA ASP A 2 2.60 10.47 -0.35
C ASP A 2 2.39 10.65 -1.87
N PHE A 3 2.16 11.89 -2.33
CA PHE A 3 1.92 12.22 -3.72
C PHE A 3 3.04 13.05 -4.38
N ASP A 4 3.36 14.23 -3.85
CA ASP A 4 4.28 15.19 -4.47
C ASP A 4 5.72 14.92 -4.08
N GLY A 5 6.54 14.50 -5.04
CA GLY A 5 7.89 13.96 -4.80
C GLY A 5 7.90 12.44 -4.70
N THR A 6 6.73 11.82 -4.47
CA THR A 6 6.56 10.37 -4.34
C THR A 6 5.97 9.70 -5.57
N VAL A 7 4.86 10.21 -6.12
CA VAL A 7 4.22 9.68 -7.36
C VAL A 7 4.53 10.57 -8.56
N VAL A 8 4.53 11.88 -8.33
CA VAL A 8 4.83 12.92 -9.32
C VAL A 8 5.98 13.79 -8.82
N GLU A 9 6.59 14.59 -9.70
CA GLU A 9 7.56 15.61 -9.31
C GLU A 9 6.95 16.68 -8.38
N ASN A 10 7.67 17.08 -7.33
CA ASN A 10 7.21 18.09 -6.35
C ASN A 10 7.34 19.55 -6.83
N ASN A 11 8.00 19.80 -7.97
CA ASN A 11 8.29 21.15 -8.48
C ASN A 11 7.08 21.92 -9.03
N ASN A 12 5.91 21.28 -9.11
CA ASN A 12 4.73 21.84 -9.76
C ASN A 12 3.57 22.18 -8.82
N TYR A 13 3.66 21.87 -7.52
CA TYR A 13 2.62 22.18 -6.55
C TYR A 13 2.29 23.70 -6.61
N PRO A 14 0.99 24.09 -6.69
CA PRO A 14 -0.22 23.29 -6.48
C PRO A 14 -0.69 22.44 -7.67
N ARG A 15 -0.14 22.65 -8.87
CA ARG A 15 -0.48 21.84 -10.06
C ARG A 15 0.10 20.43 -9.95
N LEU A 16 -0.35 19.54 -10.82
CA LEU A 16 0.21 18.19 -10.92
C LEU A 16 1.63 18.24 -11.53
N GLY A 17 2.55 17.52 -10.91
CA GLY A 17 3.86 17.22 -11.47
C GLY A 17 3.80 16.18 -12.58
N LYS A 18 4.95 15.97 -13.23
CA LYS A 18 5.11 14.83 -14.13
C LYS A 18 5.25 13.56 -13.31
N GLU A 19 4.73 12.46 -13.83
CA GLU A 19 4.91 11.14 -13.24
C GLU A 19 6.39 10.80 -13.04
N LEU A 20 6.72 10.24 -11.87
CA LEU A 20 8.04 9.71 -11.60
C LEU A 20 8.23 8.36 -12.30
N PRO A 21 9.38 8.11 -12.96
CA PRO A 21 9.61 6.86 -13.68
C PRO A 21 9.42 5.65 -12.77
N GLY A 22 8.59 4.69 -13.19
CA GLY A 22 8.34 3.44 -12.48
C GLY A 22 7.36 3.55 -11.30
N ALA A 23 6.86 4.74 -10.97
CA ALA A 23 5.91 4.91 -9.87
C ALA A 23 4.61 4.13 -10.11
N ILE A 24 3.95 4.38 -11.24
CA ILE A 24 2.65 3.79 -11.55
C ILE A 24 2.74 2.28 -11.77
N ASP A 25 3.75 1.83 -12.52
CA ASP A 25 3.98 0.39 -12.75
C ASP A 25 4.18 -0.37 -11.43
N THR A 26 4.95 0.21 -10.51
CA THR A 26 5.17 -0.40 -9.19
C THR A 26 3.88 -0.43 -8.36
N LEU A 27 3.12 0.67 -8.35
CA LEU A 27 1.88 0.74 -7.58
C LEU A 27 0.82 -0.23 -8.11
N LEU A 28 0.69 -0.36 -9.43
CA LEU A 28 -0.18 -1.36 -10.05
C LEU A 28 0.23 -2.77 -9.62
N ARG A 29 1.53 -3.09 -9.66
CA ARG A 29 2.03 -4.40 -9.23
C ARG A 29 1.77 -4.68 -7.75
N VAL A 30 1.93 -3.70 -6.88
CA VAL A 30 1.58 -3.82 -5.46
C VAL A 30 0.09 -4.09 -5.29
N GLN A 31 -0.77 -3.44 -6.07
CA GLN A 31 -2.21 -3.66 -6.06
C GLN A 31 -2.58 -5.09 -6.51
N GLU A 32 -1.92 -5.62 -7.54
CA GLU A 32 -2.07 -7.02 -7.97
C GLU A 32 -1.70 -8.02 -6.87
N LEU A 33 -0.71 -7.68 -6.05
CA LEU A 33 -0.28 -8.47 -4.89
C LEU A 33 -1.19 -8.28 -3.66
N GLY A 34 -2.35 -7.63 -3.80
CA GLY A 34 -3.31 -7.40 -2.72
C GLY A 34 -3.04 -6.16 -1.87
N GLY A 35 -2.05 -5.34 -2.25
CA GLY A 35 -1.73 -4.09 -1.58
C GLY A 35 -2.86 -3.07 -1.68
N ARG A 36 -3.09 -2.35 -0.58
CA ARG A 36 -4.10 -1.29 -0.48
C ARG A 36 -3.43 0.04 -0.26
N PHE A 37 -3.89 1.07 -0.99
CA PHE A 37 -3.32 2.41 -0.89
C PHE A 37 -4.22 3.36 -0.12
N TYR A 38 -3.62 4.02 0.86
CA TYR A 38 -4.11 5.25 1.46
C TYR A 38 -3.27 6.41 0.93
N LEU A 39 -3.92 7.40 0.30
CA LEU A 39 -3.26 8.62 -0.11
C LEU A 39 -3.03 9.50 1.12
N TRP A 40 -1.77 9.84 1.39
CA TRP A 40 -1.38 10.64 2.55
C TRP A 40 -0.61 11.86 2.07
N THR A 41 -1.32 12.94 1.80
CA THR A 41 -0.79 14.15 1.16
C THR A 41 -1.26 15.40 1.90
N CYS A 42 -0.47 16.47 1.80
CA CYS A 42 -0.87 17.81 2.27
C CYS A 42 -1.85 18.52 1.31
N ARG A 43 -2.12 17.96 0.12
CA ARG A 43 -3.11 18.50 -0.82
C ARG A 43 -4.50 18.53 -0.17
N GLY A 44 -5.24 19.61 -0.41
CA GLY A 44 -6.61 19.79 0.08
C GLY A 44 -7.54 20.36 -1.00
N GLY A 45 -8.86 20.21 -0.80
CA GLY A 45 -9.86 20.71 -1.75
C GLY A 45 -9.64 20.19 -3.18
N GLN A 46 -9.65 21.09 -4.16
CA GLN A 46 -9.52 20.73 -5.57
C GLN A 46 -8.20 20.01 -5.89
N GLU A 47 -7.10 20.39 -5.22
CA GLU A 47 -5.79 19.78 -5.47
C GLU A 47 -5.76 18.30 -5.07
N LEU A 48 -6.50 17.95 -4.01
CA LEU A 48 -6.66 16.57 -3.55
C LEU A 48 -7.51 15.77 -4.55
N GLU A 49 -8.62 16.35 -5.01
CA GLU A 49 -9.45 15.71 -6.05
C GLU A 49 -8.64 15.44 -7.33
N ASP A 50 -7.79 16.37 -7.73
CA ASP A 50 -6.98 16.24 -8.94
C ASP A 50 -5.94 15.12 -8.79
N ALA A 51 -5.32 14.99 -7.60
CA ALA A 51 -4.43 13.87 -7.30
C ALA A 51 -5.18 12.52 -7.29
N GLN A 52 -6.38 12.47 -6.74
CA GLN A 52 -7.22 11.26 -6.76
C GLN A 52 -7.62 10.87 -8.18
N LYS A 53 -8.05 11.84 -9.02
CA LYS A 53 -8.35 11.62 -10.45
C LYS A 53 -7.11 11.18 -11.23
N PHE A 54 -5.94 11.75 -10.92
CA PHE A 54 -4.68 11.36 -11.54
C PHE A 54 -4.37 9.89 -11.30
N LEU A 55 -4.49 9.42 -10.05
CA LEU A 55 -4.27 8.02 -9.67
C LEU A 55 -5.32 7.09 -10.29
N LEU A 56 -6.59 7.46 -10.19
CA LEU A 56 -7.71 6.67 -10.72
C LEU A 56 -7.61 6.49 -12.23
N SER A 57 -7.26 7.54 -12.98
CA SER A 57 -7.08 7.47 -14.44
C SER A 57 -5.91 6.57 -14.89
N ARG A 58 -5.06 6.15 -13.96
CA ARG A 58 -3.94 5.22 -14.16
C ARG A 58 -4.22 3.81 -13.61
N GLY A 59 -5.44 3.56 -13.13
CA GLY A 59 -5.82 2.26 -12.56
C GLY A 59 -5.42 2.06 -11.09
N ILE A 60 -4.91 3.10 -10.42
CA ILE A 60 -4.60 3.05 -8.99
C ILE A 60 -5.88 3.33 -8.19
N ALA A 61 -6.39 2.31 -7.50
CA ALA A 61 -7.57 2.39 -6.67
C ALA A 61 -7.15 2.69 -5.22
N LEU A 62 -7.60 3.83 -4.71
CA LEU A 62 -7.42 4.18 -3.30
C LEU A 62 -8.45 3.44 -2.44
N HIS A 63 -7.99 2.82 -1.36
CA HIS A 63 -8.87 2.08 -0.45
C HIS A 63 -9.77 3.02 0.36
N ALA A 64 -9.28 4.22 0.66
CA ALA A 64 -10.02 5.27 1.32
C ALA A 64 -9.65 6.60 0.65
N PRO A 65 -10.57 7.26 -0.08
CA PRO A 65 -10.34 8.60 -0.61
C PRO A 65 -10.37 9.70 0.48
N TYR A 66 -10.64 9.35 1.74
CA TYR A 66 -10.90 10.29 2.81
C TYR A 66 -9.64 10.65 3.60
N TYR A 67 -9.41 11.95 3.71
CA TYR A 67 -8.69 12.54 4.84
C TYR A 67 -9.40 12.11 6.12
N LEU A 68 -8.70 11.48 7.07
CA LEU A 68 -9.28 11.21 8.38
C LEU A 68 -9.57 12.56 9.04
N GLU A 69 -10.84 12.85 9.34
CA GLU A 69 -11.24 14.08 10.03
C GLU A 69 -10.32 14.33 11.25
N GLY A 70 -9.77 15.53 11.36
CA GLY A 70 -8.83 15.90 12.42
C GLY A 70 -7.35 15.65 12.13
N GLY A 71 -6.97 15.21 10.91
CA GLY A 71 -5.56 15.07 10.52
C GLY A 71 -4.87 13.85 11.13
N ALA A 72 -5.65 12.83 11.51
CA ALA A 72 -5.10 11.59 12.05
C ALA A 72 -4.28 10.86 10.96
N LYS A 73 -3.07 10.44 11.33
CA LYS A 73 -2.19 9.65 10.47
C LYS A 73 -2.83 8.26 10.20
N PRO A 74 -3.00 7.84 8.93
CA PRO A 74 -3.58 6.55 8.60
C PRO A 74 -2.72 5.43 9.18
N LEU A 75 -3.36 4.47 9.86
CA LEU A 75 -2.66 3.26 10.28
C LEU A 75 -2.37 2.40 9.04
N ALA A 76 -1.10 2.21 8.74
CA ALA A 76 -0.63 1.44 7.59
C ALA A 76 0.62 0.62 7.95
N ASP A 77 0.83 -0.48 7.23
CA ASP A 77 2.01 -1.33 7.36
C ASP A 77 3.29 -0.62 6.89
N LEU A 78 3.16 0.19 5.82
CA LEU A 78 4.25 0.95 5.21
C LEU A 78 3.82 2.37 4.88
N TYR A 79 4.76 3.30 5.06
CA TYR A 79 4.65 4.69 4.62
C TYR A 79 5.72 4.93 3.56
N ILE A 80 5.28 5.27 2.35
CA ILE A 80 6.14 5.60 1.21
C ILE A 80 6.05 7.11 1.02
N ASP A 81 7.19 7.79 1.17
CA ASP A 81 7.29 9.25 1.26
C ASP A 81 8.71 9.68 0.85
N ASP A 82 8.84 10.65 -0.07
CA ASP A 82 10.12 11.17 -0.53
C ASP A 82 10.90 11.92 0.56
N ARG A 83 10.21 12.37 1.62
CA ARG A 83 10.83 13.01 2.80
C ARG A 83 11.09 12.04 3.94
N GLY A 84 10.86 10.74 3.73
CA GLY A 84 11.26 9.70 4.67
C GLY A 84 12.79 9.69 4.86
N LEU A 85 13.25 9.61 6.11
CA LEU A 85 14.68 9.50 6.39
C LEU A 85 15.26 8.24 5.72
N GLY A 86 16.25 8.43 4.84
CA GLY A 86 16.86 7.33 4.08
C GLY A 86 16.09 6.93 2.82
N ALA A 87 15.06 7.68 2.42
CA ALA A 87 14.44 7.51 1.11
C ALA A 87 15.50 7.70 0.01
N PRO A 88 15.63 6.76 -0.95
CA PRO A 88 16.50 6.94 -2.08
C PRO A 88 15.87 7.96 -3.04
N LEU A 89 16.61 9.00 -3.39
CA LEU A 89 16.11 10.12 -4.20
C LEU A 89 16.90 10.27 -5.49
N THR A 90 16.17 10.63 -6.54
CA THR A 90 16.69 11.23 -7.77
C THR A 90 16.46 12.74 -7.72
N PRO A 91 17.04 13.53 -8.65
CA PRO A 91 16.71 14.96 -8.75
C PRO A 91 15.23 15.26 -9.02
N ARG A 92 14.43 14.27 -9.45
CA ARG A 92 13.00 14.42 -9.75
C ARG A 92 12.10 14.11 -8.54
N GLY A 93 12.59 13.30 -7.60
CA GLY A 93 11.80 12.74 -6.49
C GLY A 93 12.26 11.33 -6.14
N LEU A 94 11.40 10.57 -5.47
CA LEU A 94 11.65 9.20 -5.01
C LEU A 94 12.15 8.28 -6.14
N ASP A 95 13.23 7.55 -5.87
CA ASP A 95 13.81 6.59 -6.80
C ASP A 95 13.04 5.27 -6.73
N TRP A 96 12.04 5.13 -7.61
CA TRP A 96 11.24 3.91 -7.71
C TRP A 96 12.04 2.69 -8.15
N ALA A 97 13.10 2.85 -8.94
CA ALA A 97 13.95 1.73 -9.32
C ALA A 97 14.69 1.15 -8.11
N ALA A 98 15.05 2.00 -7.14
CA ALA A 98 15.69 1.58 -5.90
C ALA A 98 14.72 0.91 -4.90
N ILE A 99 13.47 1.38 -4.80
CA ILE A 99 12.53 0.86 -3.78
C ILE A 99 11.64 -0.27 -4.28
N ALA A 100 11.30 -0.32 -5.57
CA ALA A 100 10.31 -1.26 -6.09
C ALA A 100 10.65 -2.73 -5.78
N PRO A 101 11.89 -3.22 -5.97
CA PRO A 101 12.21 -4.62 -5.65
C PRO A 101 11.94 -4.97 -4.20
N ARG A 102 12.30 -4.08 -3.26
CA ARG A 102 12.10 -4.28 -1.82
C ARG A 102 10.63 -4.24 -1.43
N LEU A 103 9.87 -3.34 -2.04
CA LEU A 103 8.44 -3.23 -1.80
C LEU A 103 7.71 -4.49 -2.29
N ILE A 104 8.03 -4.97 -3.49
CA ILE A 104 7.45 -6.19 -4.05
C ILE A 104 7.80 -7.41 -3.20
N GLU A 105 9.06 -7.56 -2.80
CA GLU A 105 9.49 -8.65 -1.92
C GLU A 105 8.76 -8.66 -0.57
N ALA A 106 8.55 -7.47 0.02
CA ALA A 106 7.79 -7.32 1.25
C ALA A 106 6.33 -7.78 1.08
N MET A 107 5.69 -7.38 -0.02
CA MET A 107 4.31 -7.79 -0.35
C MET A 107 4.17 -9.31 -0.52
N GLU A 108 5.08 -9.93 -1.28
CA GLU A 108 5.06 -11.38 -1.51
C GLU A 108 5.33 -12.18 -0.22
N SER A 109 6.18 -11.66 0.66
CA SER A 109 6.50 -12.32 1.93
C SER A 109 5.32 -12.31 2.89
N THR A 110 4.57 -11.21 2.96
CA THR A 110 3.32 -11.13 3.73
C THR A 110 2.27 -12.12 3.21
N SER A 111 2.06 -12.17 1.90
CA SER A 111 1.11 -13.11 1.28
C SER A 111 1.43 -14.59 1.57
N ARG A 112 2.73 -14.96 1.55
CA ARG A 112 3.18 -16.31 1.92
C ARG A 112 2.89 -16.63 3.40
N ALA A 113 3.12 -15.69 4.31
CA ALA A 113 2.88 -15.90 5.74
C ALA A 113 1.40 -16.11 6.05
N GLU A 114 0.51 -15.36 5.39
CA GLU A 114 -0.95 -15.52 5.54
C GLU A 114 -1.43 -16.88 5.01
N THR A 115 -0.91 -17.30 3.86
CA THR A 115 -1.27 -18.60 3.24
C THR A 115 -0.75 -19.79 4.06
N GLY A 116 0.46 -19.69 4.62
CA GLY A 116 1.05 -20.75 5.45
C GLY A 116 0.39 -20.92 6.83
N CYS A 117 -0.18 -19.85 7.38
CA CYS A 117 -0.95 -19.91 8.63
C CYS A 117 -2.31 -20.61 8.42
N ALA A 118 -2.97 -20.35 7.27
CA ALA A 118 -4.27 -20.92 6.94
C ALA A 118 -4.25 -22.45 6.72
N SER A 119 -3.11 -23.04 6.32
CA SER A 119 -2.99 -24.49 6.09
C SER A 119 -2.72 -25.32 7.36
N SER A 120 -2.49 -24.68 8.51
CA SER A 120 -2.14 -25.37 9.77
C SER A 120 -3.35 -25.65 10.68
N GLN A 121 -4.57 -25.30 10.24
CA GLN A 121 -5.81 -25.51 11.00
C GLN A 121 -6.68 -26.63 10.41
N GLU A 122 -6.12 -27.83 10.23
CA GLU A 122 -6.92 -29.05 10.00
C GLU A 122 -7.05 -29.87 11.29
N ILE A 123 -8.17 -29.63 11.99
CA ILE A 123 -9.05 -30.58 12.72
C ILE A 123 -8.40 -31.67 13.60
N ASP A 124 -8.33 -31.43 14.92
CA ASP A 124 -8.42 -32.51 15.92
C ASP A 124 -9.90 -32.73 16.26
N SER A 125 -10.51 -33.74 15.64
CA SER A 125 -11.90 -34.11 15.92
C SER A 125 -11.96 -34.86 17.26
N PRO A 126 -12.91 -34.55 18.16
CA PRO A 126 -13.01 -35.24 19.43
C PRO A 126 -13.36 -36.72 19.21
N ARG A 127 -12.48 -37.63 19.64
CA ARG A 127 -12.75 -39.07 19.67
C ARG A 127 -14.04 -39.32 20.44
N SER A 128 -15.00 -39.95 19.77
CA SER A 128 -16.22 -40.46 20.38
C SER A 128 -15.86 -41.44 21.50
N ARG A 129 -16.35 -41.16 22.72
CA ARG A 129 -16.40 -42.16 23.79
C ARG A 129 -17.41 -43.22 23.37
N GLN A 130 -16.92 -44.40 22.99
CA GLN A 130 -17.75 -45.61 23.05
C GLN A 130 -18.07 -45.88 24.51
N GLY A 131 -19.35 -46.04 24.79
CA GLY A 131 -19.83 -46.46 26.09
C GLY A 131 -19.56 -47.93 26.27
N ASP A 132 -18.97 -48.28 27.41
CA ASP A 132 -19.04 -49.61 27.96
C ASP A 132 -20.12 -49.57 29.04
N GLY A 133 -21.22 -50.26 28.78
CA GLY A 133 -22.11 -50.72 29.83
C GLY A 133 -21.56 -52.01 30.39
N GLU A 134 -21.69 -52.22 31.69
CA GLU A 134 -21.84 -53.56 32.28
C GLU A 134 -22.40 -53.43 33.71
N GLN A 135 -23.59 -54.03 33.87
CA GLN A 135 -24.19 -54.74 35.00
C GLN A 135 -23.93 -54.28 36.45
#